data_AF-A0A9E1W0A2-F1
#
_entry.id   AF-A0A9E1W0A2-F1
#
_cell.length_a   1.000
_cell.length_b   1.000
_cell.length_c   1.000
_cell.angle_alpha   90.00
_cell.angle_beta   90.00
_cell.angle_gamma   90.00
#
_symmetry.space_group_name_H-M   'P 1'
#
loop_
_entity.id
_entity.type
_entity.pdbx_description
1 polymer ?
#
loop_
_entity_poly.entity_id
_entity_poly.type
_entity_poly.pdbx_seq_one_letter_code
_entity_poly.pdbx_strand_id
1 'polypeptide(L)'
;MIRKKSIIENKSQMVDHLASGCKPLSEWRIGTEHEKIGFYKSTLKPLEYRGGIELILNELQRFSWEPIFENGNIIALKRNGASISLEPGGQLELSGAPLENV
;
A
#
# COMPACT_ATOMS: atom_id res chain seq x y z
N MET A 1 10.55 18.73 5.73
CA MET A 1 11.95 18.36 5.41
C MET A 1 12.04 18.08 3.92
N ILE A 2 12.71 18.95 3.15
CA ILE A 2 12.95 18.70 1.73
C ILE A 2 14.01 17.61 1.65
N ARG A 3 13.66 16.39 1.22
CA ARG A 3 14.66 15.36 0.91
C ARG A 3 15.54 15.89 -0.22
N LYS A 4 16.80 16.19 0.07
CA LYS A 4 17.82 16.48 -0.96
C LYS A 4 17.84 15.29 -1.92
N LYS A 5 17.68 15.53 -3.22
CA LYS A 5 17.95 14.54 -4.27
C LYS A 5 19.43 14.18 -4.18
N SER A 6 19.76 13.01 -3.63
CA SER A 6 21.10 12.44 -3.73
C SER A 6 21.28 11.94 -5.16
N ILE A 7 22.21 12.54 -5.90
CA ILE A 7 22.59 12.05 -7.23
C ILE A 7 23.27 10.69 -7.04
N ILE A 8 22.88 9.72 -7.87
CA ILE A 8 23.57 8.43 -7.96
C ILE A 8 24.76 8.65 -8.90
N GLU A 9 25.95 8.71 -8.32
CA GLU A 9 27.24 8.90 -8.98
C GLU A 9 27.90 7.57 -9.32
N ASN A 10 27.59 6.49 -8.59
CA ASN A 10 28.18 5.18 -8.81
C ASN A 10 27.28 4.02 -8.31
N LYS A 11 27.67 2.80 -8.68
CA LYS A 11 26.96 1.56 -8.31
C LYS A 11 26.95 1.31 -6.79
N SER A 12 28.00 1.69 -6.06
CA SER A 12 28.09 1.34 -4.63
C SER A 12 27.00 2.04 -3.82
N GLN A 13 26.58 3.26 -4.19
CA GLN A 13 25.47 3.94 -3.52
C GLN A 13 24.16 3.13 -3.56
N MET A 14 23.88 2.41 -4.66
CA MET A 14 22.71 1.53 -4.75
C MET A 14 22.87 0.27 -3.91
N VAL A 15 24.08 -0.31 -3.89
CA VAL A 15 24.41 -1.48 -3.08
C VAL A 15 24.29 -1.14 -1.58
N ASP A 16 24.84 -0.02 -1.16
CA ASP A 16 24.82 0.45 0.22
C ASP A 16 23.39 0.78 0.68
N HIS A 17 22.55 1.31 -0.21
CA HIS A 17 21.13 1.52 0.09
C HIS A 17 20.41 0.19 0.41
N LEU A 18 20.63 -0.86 -0.38
CA LEU A 18 20.07 -2.18 -0.10
C LEU A 18 20.66 -2.79 1.19
N ALA A 19 21.98 -2.68 1.37
CA ALA A 19 22.68 -3.18 2.56
C ALA A 19 22.20 -2.51 3.86
N SER A 20 21.75 -1.24 3.78
CA SER A 20 21.15 -0.53 4.92
C SER A 20 19.84 -1.16 5.43
N GLY A 21 19.22 -2.06 4.65
CA GLY A 21 18.03 -2.82 5.03
C GLY A 21 18.30 -3.98 6.00
N CYS A 22 19.56 -4.43 6.14
CA CYS A 22 19.96 -5.53 7.02
C CYS A 22 19.65 -5.20 8.49
N LYS A 23 19.03 -6.14 9.21
CA LYS A 23 18.61 -5.98 10.61
C LYS A 23 19.03 -7.19 11.46
N PRO A 24 19.40 -7.00 12.73
CA PRO A 24 19.65 -8.11 13.65
C PRO A 24 18.36 -8.91 13.89
N LEU A 25 18.51 -10.16 14.34
CA LEU A 25 17.38 -11.08 14.58
C LEU A 25 16.29 -10.47 15.47
N SER A 26 16.66 -9.68 16.48
CA SER A 26 15.74 -8.99 17.40
C SER A 26 14.82 -7.95 16.71
N GLU A 27 15.21 -7.47 15.54
CA GLU A 27 14.46 -6.49 14.74
C GLU A 27 13.74 -7.12 13.54
N TRP A 28 13.80 -8.44 13.39
CA TRP A 28 13.04 -9.11 12.34
C TRP A 28 11.54 -8.99 12.60
N ARG A 29 10.79 -8.78 11.53
CA ARG A 29 9.33 -8.61 11.54
C ARG A 29 8.73 -9.31 10.32
N ILE A 30 7.43 -9.60 10.41
CA ILE A 30 6.62 -10.21 9.36
C ILE A 30 5.68 -9.13 8.83
N GLY A 31 5.78 -8.84 7.53
CA GLY A 31 4.79 -8.08 6.79
C GLY A 31 3.98 -9.03 5.92
N THR A 32 2.66 -8.88 5.90
CA THR A 32 1.78 -9.69 5.05
C THR A 32 1.04 -8.81 4.08
N GLU A 33 0.96 -9.26 2.82
CA GLU A 33 0.18 -8.61 1.78
C GLU A 33 -0.82 -9.60 1.20
N HIS A 34 -2.02 -9.13 0.89
CA HIS A 34 -2.99 -9.94 0.17
C HIS A 34 -3.96 -9.08 -0.65
N GLU A 35 -4.20 -9.54 -1.87
CA GLU A 35 -5.10 -8.91 -2.82
C GLU A 35 -6.49 -9.55 -2.80
N LYS A 36 -7.51 -8.73 -3.04
CA LYS A 36 -8.90 -9.17 -3.13
C LYS A 36 -9.54 -8.61 -4.40
N ILE A 37 -10.18 -9.49 -5.16
CA ILE A 37 -10.89 -9.13 -6.38
C ILE A 37 -12.36 -8.84 -6.02
N GLY A 38 -12.75 -7.57 -6.10
CA GLY A 38 -14.14 -7.18 -5.94
C GLY A 38 -14.95 -7.43 -7.21
N PHE A 39 -16.19 -7.87 -7.07
CA PHE A 39 -17.13 -8.04 -8.19
C PHE A 39 -18.58 -7.77 -7.78
N TYR A 40 -19.42 -7.41 -8.74
CA TYR A 40 -20.85 -7.24 -8.53
C TYR A 40 -21.54 -8.60 -8.46
N LYS A 41 -22.25 -8.92 -7.36
CA LYS A 41 -22.92 -10.22 -7.21
C LYS A 41 -23.96 -10.54 -8.29
N SER A 42 -24.65 -9.51 -8.80
CA SER A 42 -25.70 -9.67 -9.82
C SER A 42 -25.18 -10.01 -11.21
N THR A 43 -23.96 -9.59 -11.55
CA THR A 43 -23.40 -9.72 -12.90
C THR A 43 -22.09 -10.51 -12.96
N LEU A 44 -21.47 -10.75 -11.80
CA LEU A 44 -20.13 -11.31 -11.62
C LEU A 44 -19.02 -10.52 -12.32
N LYS A 45 -19.30 -9.31 -12.79
CA LYS A 45 -18.31 -8.43 -13.40
C LYS A 45 -17.40 -7.82 -12.32
N PRO A 46 -16.12 -7.58 -12.62
CA PRO A 46 -15.22 -6.84 -11.74
C PRO A 46 -15.80 -5.47 -11.35
N LEU A 47 -15.41 -4.96 -10.18
CA LEU A 47 -15.77 -3.60 -9.81
C LEU A 47 -15.09 -2.59 -10.73
N GLU A 48 -15.87 -1.59 -11.13
CA GLU A 48 -15.34 -0.38 -11.75
C GLU A 48 -14.75 0.52 -10.67
N TYR A 49 -13.86 1.43 -11.06
CA TYR A 49 -13.29 2.38 -10.10
C TYR A 49 -14.38 3.29 -9.53
N ARG A 50 -15.05 4.07 -10.40
CA ARG A 50 -16.17 4.94 -10.00
C ARG A 50 -17.39 4.11 -9.70
N GLY A 51 -18.05 4.41 -8.57
CA GLY A 51 -19.27 3.69 -8.16
C GLY A 51 -19.02 2.25 -7.64
N GLY A 52 -17.77 1.77 -7.64
CA GLY A 52 -17.37 0.49 -7.08
C GLY A 52 -16.24 0.66 -6.07
N ILE A 53 -14.99 0.58 -6.54
CA ILE A 53 -13.79 0.65 -5.70
C ILE A 53 -13.73 1.96 -4.90
N GLU A 54 -14.02 3.09 -5.54
CA GLU A 54 -14.06 4.41 -4.89
C GLU A 54 -15.01 4.43 -3.69
N LEU A 55 -16.17 3.78 -3.80
CA LEU A 55 -17.11 3.70 -2.68
C LEU A 55 -16.52 2.89 -1.54
N ILE A 56 -15.87 1.76 -1.82
CA ILE A 56 -15.22 0.94 -0.79
C ILE A 56 -14.15 1.76 -0.06
N LEU A 57 -13.30 2.48 -0.79
CA LEU A 57 -12.24 3.31 -0.20
C LEU A 57 -12.82 4.43 0.67
N ASN A 58 -13.89 5.10 0.22
CA ASN A 58 -14.58 6.12 1.02
C ASN A 58 -15.21 5.53 2.28
N GLU A 59 -15.90 4.39 2.18
CA GLU A 59 -16.53 3.73 3.32
C GLU A 59 -15.52 3.26 4.36
N LEU A 60 -14.33 2.83 3.96
CA LEU A 60 -13.29 2.39 4.89
C LEU A 60 -12.73 3.52 5.76
N GLN A 61 -12.84 4.80 5.33
CA GLN A 61 -12.39 5.95 6.12
C GLN A 61 -13.09 6.05 7.48
N ARG A 62 -14.32 5.51 7.61
CA ARG A 62 -15.04 5.44 8.90
C ARG A 62 -14.30 4.65 9.99
N PHE A 63 -13.31 3.84 9.60
CA PHE A 63 -12.44 3.10 10.51
C PHE A 63 -11.06 3.77 10.70
N SER A 64 -11.03 5.09 10.59
CA SER A 64 -9.83 5.93 10.78
C SER A 64 -8.71 5.64 9.79
N TRP A 65 -9.09 5.24 8.57
CA TRP A 65 -8.16 5.15 7.45
C TRP A 65 -8.03 6.53 6.80
N GLU A 66 -6.79 6.99 6.61
CA GLU A 66 -6.52 8.29 5.98
C GLU A 66 -6.37 8.11 4.46
N PRO A 67 -7.06 8.91 3.64
CA PRO A 67 -7.00 8.79 2.19
C PRO A 67 -5.71 9.34 1.58
N ILE A 68 -5.27 8.70 0.51
CA ILE A 68 -4.19 9.15 -0.37
C ILE A 68 -4.80 9.41 -1.75
N PHE A 69 -4.52 10.60 -2.28
CA PHE A 69 -5.08 11.07 -3.54
C PHE A 69 -4.03 11.19 -4.64
N GLU A 70 -4.43 10.84 -5.85
CA GLU A 70 -3.70 11.13 -7.08
C GLU A 70 -4.68 11.69 -8.11
N ASN A 71 -4.34 12.82 -8.74
CA ASN A 71 -5.21 13.49 -9.73
C ASN A 71 -6.67 13.70 -9.25
N GLY A 72 -6.86 13.99 -7.96
CA GLY A 72 -8.18 14.17 -7.34
C GLY A 72 -8.94 12.88 -7.01
N ASN A 73 -8.35 11.71 -7.25
CA ASN A 73 -8.93 10.40 -7.02
C ASN A 73 -8.34 9.75 -5.78
N ILE A 74 -9.19 9.16 -4.93
CA ILE A 74 -8.71 8.32 -3.84
C ILE A 74 -8.15 7.02 -4.41
N ILE A 75 -6.85 6.77 -4.22
CA ILE A 75 -6.15 5.59 -4.80
C ILE A 75 -5.62 4.64 -3.73
N ALA A 76 -5.51 5.10 -2.49
CA ALA A 76 -5.03 4.30 -1.39
C ALA A 76 -5.52 4.86 -0.05
N LEU A 77 -5.37 4.05 0.98
CA LEU A 77 -5.60 4.41 2.38
C LEU A 77 -4.36 4.04 3.20
N LYS A 78 -4.11 4.76 4.29
CA LYS A 78 -3.08 4.42 5.27
C LYS A 78 -3.64 4.43 6.69
N ARG A 79 -3.13 3.55 7.55
CA ARG A 79 -3.48 3.50 8.97
C ARG A 79 -2.43 2.72 9.76
N ASN A 80 -1.85 3.32 10.78
CA ASN A 80 -0.99 2.65 11.77
C ASN A 80 0.09 1.73 11.17
N GLY A 81 0.79 2.18 10.12
CA GLY A 81 1.84 1.42 9.46
C GLY A 81 1.35 0.39 8.43
N ALA A 82 0.04 0.26 8.22
CA ALA A 82 -0.57 -0.51 7.14
C ALA A 82 -1.12 0.42 6.04
N SER A 83 -1.29 -0.13 4.84
CA SER A 83 -1.92 0.55 3.70
C SER A 83 -2.92 -0.34 2.96
N ILE A 84 -3.93 0.29 2.36
CA ILE A 84 -4.76 -0.33 1.33
C ILE A 84 -4.43 0.36 0.01
N SER A 85 -4.07 -0.43 -1.00
CA SER A 85 -3.62 0.02 -2.33
C SER A 85 -4.50 -0.57 -3.42
N LEU A 86 -4.40 0.01 -4.62
CA LEU A 86 -5.01 -0.53 -5.84
C LEU A 86 -3.95 -1.06 -6.78
N GLU A 87 -4.13 -2.31 -7.19
CA GLU A 87 -3.39 -2.91 -8.30
C GLU A 87 -3.98 -2.50 -9.65
N PRO A 88 -3.26 -2.70 -10.79
CA PRO A 88 -3.70 -2.23 -12.10
C PRO A 88 -5.10 -2.71 -12.53
N GLY A 89 -5.56 -3.86 -12.02
CA GLY A 89 -6.89 -4.42 -12.31
C GLY A 89 -7.98 -3.99 -11.32
N GLY A 90 -7.67 -3.10 -10.36
CA GLY A 90 -8.60 -2.65 -9.34
C GLY A 90 -8.73 -3.60 -8.15
N GLN A 91 -7.82 -4.57 -8.00
CA GLN A 91 -7.74 -5.39 -6.79
C GLN A 91 -7.41 -4.51 -5.59
N LEU A 92 -8.06 -4.80 -4.46
CA LEU A 92 -7.76 -4.15 -3.19
C LEU A 92 -6.70 -4.95 -2.45
N GLU A 93 -5.50 -4.41 -2.40
CA GLU A 93 -4.41 -4.94 -1.61
C GLU A 93 -4.48 -4.39 -0.17
N LEU A 94 -4.21 -5.23 0.82
CA LEU A 94 -3.83 -4.77 2.16
C LEU A 94 -2.36 -5.12 2.38
N SER A 95 -1.52 -4.10 2.55
CA SER A 95 -0.16 -4.26 3.08
C SER A 95 -0.18 -3.99 4.58
N GLY A 96 0.10 -5.01 5.37
CA GLY A 96 0.08 -4.98 6.83
C GLY A 96 1.28 -4.26 7.43
N ALA A 97 1.12 -3.76 8.65
CA ALA A 97 2.26 -3.28 9.43
C ALA A 97 3.26 -4.42 9.71
N PRO A 98 4.56 -4.14 9.87
CA PRO A 98 5.54 -5.15 10.27
C PRO A 98 5.30 -5.60 11.71
N LEU A 99 4.91 -6.87 11.91
CA LEU A 99 4.60 -7.45 13.23
C LEU A 99 5.67 -8.44 13.69
N GLU A 100 5.75 -8.71 14.99
CA GLU A 100 6.72 -9.65 15.57
C GLU A 100 6.28 -11.11 15.42
N ASN A 101 4.97 -11.35 15.34
CA ASN A 101 4.35 -12.66 15.24
C ASN A 101 3.08 -12.62 14.35
N VAL A 102 2.57 -13.81 14.01
CA VAL A 102 1.36 -14.04 13.18
C VAL A 102 0.10 -13.84 13.99
#